data_AF-A0A4R4K5L3-F1
#
_entry.id   AF-A0A4R4K5L3-F1
#
_cell.length_a   1.000
_cell.length_b   1.000
_cell.length_c   1.000
_cell.angle_alpha   90.00
_cell.angle_beta   90.00
_cell.angle_gamma   90.00
#
_symmetry.space_group_name_H-M   'P 1'
#
loop_
_entity.id
_entity.type
_entity.pdbx_description
1 polymer ?
#
loop_
_entity_poly.entity_id
_entity_poly.type
_entity_poly.pdbx_seq_one_letter_code
_entity_poly.pdbx_strand_id
1 'polypeptide(L)'
;MKRLILDTNILYKDPSILTRWSSNFRIIIPDIVLEEARKVSGRLPGSENLLHLVDNATAKGFVKIAKVNRDKYPYNSDNDNKRISYVDFQLAHFAKDYSKYKDETFLVTEDRHLLKYANDIGVRTLNLFALQNDLLSFKTVNIDEVEKGKTISQFQFRHLAISFATGVILTAVSFLIYKNIDTILSKSPIWGSTLSLLAVAFGFYWVRSNYRIGYGIAEFSFGLYSAFWALSPYSPDFDLSTLTTDLPKIFSLVGGIYVMVRGLTNFGDGIKGTSIEIYWRKVFPNY
;
A
#
# COMPACT_ATOMS: atom_id res chain seq x y z
N MET A 1 24.18 -25.18 -2.23
CA MET A 1 24.03 -23.88 -1.51
C MET A 1 23.17 -23.00 -2.39
N LYS A 2 21.92 -22.79 -1.98
CA LYS A 2 20.91 -22.03 -2.72
C LYS A 2 21.32 -20.56 -2.85
N ARG A 3 21.01 -19.95 -3.98
CA ARG A 3 21.26 -18.55 -4.30
C ARG A 3 19.92 -17.87 -4.53
N LEU A 4 19.57 -16.95 -3.64
CA LEU A 4 18.26 -16.31 -3.63
C LEU A 4 18.43 -14.88 -4.14
N ILE A 5 17.99 -14.62 -5.36
CA ILE A 5 18.05 -13.29 -5.98
C ILE A 5 16.74 -12.58 -5.62
N LEU A 6 16.82 -11.47 -4.88
CA LEU A 6 15.64 -10.78 -4.37
C LEU A 6 15.18 -9.67 -5.32
N ASP A 7 13.88 -9.60 -5.53
CA ASP A 7 13.15 -8.45 -6.09
C ASP A 7 12.97 -7.35 -5.01
N THR A 8 12.90 -6.09 -5.46
CA THR A 8 12.57 -4.91 -4.66
C THR A 8 11.31 -5.13 -3.82
N ASN A 9 10.26 -5.69 -4.41
CA ASN A 9 8.98 -5.91 -3.71
C ASN A 9 9.11 -6.87 -2.51
N ILE A 10 10.01 -7.86 -2.61
CA ILE A 10 10.26 -8.82 -1.54
C ILE A 10 10.93 -8.13 -0.36
N LEU A 11 11.92 -7.26 -0.63
CA LEU A 11 12.64 -6.50 0.39
C LEU A 11 11.72 -5.60 1.21
N TYR A 12 10.73 -4.97 0.58
CA TYR A 12 9.75 -4.14 1.27
C TYR A 12 8.71 -4.93 2.05
N LYS A 13 8.25 -6.06 1.50
CA LYS A 13 7.23 -6.89 2.15
C LYS A 13 7.77 -7.60 3.40
N ASP A 14 9.01 -8.09 3.35
CA ASP A 14 9.63 -8.78 4.49
C ASP A 14 11.12 -8.43 4.62
N PRO A 15 11.46 -7.25 5.18
CA PRO A 15 12.84 -6.85 5.43
C PRO A 15 13.56 -7.78 6.41
N SER A 16 12.83 -8.59 7.19
CA SER A 16 13.42 -9.54 8.14
C SER A 16 14.21 -10.65 7.44
N ILE A 17 14.01 -10.87 6.15
CA ILE A 17 14.82 -11.82 5.36
C ILE A 17 16.30 -11.44 5.41
N LEU A 18 16.62 -10.14 5.49
CA LEU A 18 18.00 -9.64 5.53
C LEU A 18 18.72 -9.94 6.84
N THR A 19 17.98 -10.28 7.90
CA THR A 19 18.55 -10.61 9.22
C THR A 19 18.70 -12.13 9.42
N ARG A 20 18.28 -12.93 8.43
CA ARG A 20 18.40 -14.40 8.46
C ARG A 20 19.65 -14.84 7.71
N TRP A 21 20.41 -15.73 8.33
CA TRP A 21 21.61 -16.32 7.73
C TRP A 21 21.59 -17.83 7.85
N SER A 22 22.15 -18.50 6.85
CA SER A 22 22.38 -19.92 6.84
C SER A 22 23.56 -20.23 5.94
N SER A 23 24.33 -21.27 6.25
CA SER A 23 25.35 -21.82 5.35
C SER A 23 24.73 -22.43 4.09
N ASN A 24 23.43 -22.77 4.12
CA ASN A 24 22.76 -23.48 3.03
C ASN A 24 22.23 -22.55 1.93
N PHE A 25 22.11 -21.25 2.18
CA PHE A 25 21.72 -20.28 1.17
C PHE A 25 22.53 -18.99 1.25
N ARG A 26 22.48 -18.19 0.18
CA ARG A 26 23.00 -16.82 0.18
C ARG A 26 22.04 -15.91 -0.53
N ILE A 27 21.76 -14.78 0.11
CA ILE A 27 20.93 -13.72 -0.46
C ILE A 27 21.79 -12.90 -1.40
N ILE A 28 21.27 -12.64 -2.59
CA ILE A 28 21.88 -11.82 -3.62
C ILE A 28 20.92 -10.68 -3.92
N ILE A 29 21.41 -9.45 -3.80
CA ILE A 29 20.65 -8.26 -4.17
C ILE A 29 21.35 -7.61 -5.37
N PRO A 30 20.70 -7.61 -6.54
CA PRO A 30 21.21 -6.88 -7.69
C PRO A 30 21.26 -5.38 -7.42
N ASP A 31 22.27 -4.68 -7.94
CA ASP A 31 22.41 -3.23 -7.78
C ASP A 31 21.22 -2.44 -8.35
N ILE A 32 20.61 -2.94 -9.43
CA ILE A 32 19.38 -2.35 -9.99
C ILE A 32 18.19 -2.36 -9.01
N VAL A 33 18.09 -3.40 -8.18
CA VAL A 33 17.07 -3.51 -7.12
C VAL A 33 17.34 -2.51 -5.99
N LEU A 34 18.62 -2.27 -5.68
CA LEU A 34 18.99 -1.23 -4.70
C LEU A 34 18.72 0.18 -5.22
N GLU A 35 18.96 0.45 -6.51
CA GLU A 35 18.62 1.73 -7.11
C GLU A 35 17.11 2.00 -7.08
N GLU A 36 16.31 0.98 -7.37
CA GLU A 36 14.85 1.08 -7.26
C GLU A 36 14.43 1.30 -5.80
N ALA A 37 14.98 0.54 -4.86
CA ALA A 37 14.73 0.73 -3.43
C ALA A 37 15.11 2.15 -2.96
N ARG A 38 16.21 2.74 -3.45
CA ARG A 38 16.60 4.12 -3.13
C ARG A 38 15.61 5.16 -3.68
N LYS A 39 15.09 4.95 -4.89
CA LYS A 39 14.07 5.84 -5.46
C LYS A 39 12.76 5.79 -4.67
N VAL A 40 12.40 4.61 -4.18
CA VAL A 40 11.20 4.40 -3.36
C VAL A 40 11.44 4.90 -1.93
N SER A 41 12.67 4.80 -1.41
CA SER A 41 12.95 5.11 0.00
C SER A 41 12.79 6.59 0.36
N GLY A 42 12.93 7.50 -0.60
CA GLY A 42 12.65 8.93 -0.39
C GLY A 42 11.17 9.26 -0.26
N ARG A 43 10.26 8.31 -0.54
CA ARG A 43 8.80 8.51 -0.54
C ARG A 43 8.09 7.81 0.61
N LEU A 44 8.76 6.88 1.29
CA LEU A 44 8.16 6.03 2.31
C LEU A 44 8.77 6.28 3.70
N PRO A 45 7.95 6.55 4.74
CA PRO A 45 8.46 6.54 6.11
C PRO A 45 8.88 5.12 6.50
N GLY A 46 10.13 4.95 6.95
CA GLY A 46 10.69 3.69 7.43
C GLY A 46 11.58 2.93 6.43
N SER A 47 11.71 3.39 5.19
CA SER A 47 12.60 2.76 4.19
C SER A 47 14.08 3.12 4.33
N GLU A 48 14.42 4.18 5.05
CA GLU A 48 15.82 4.44 5.45
C GLU A 48 16.38 3.27 6.26
N ASN A 49 15.54 2.63 7.08
CA ASN A 49 15.91 1.42 7.81
C ASN A 49 16.19 0.24 6.87
N LEU A 50 15.55 0.15 5.70
CA LEU A 50 15.79 -0.95 4.76
C LEU A 50 17.21 -0.89 4.18
N LEU A 51 17.65 0.29 3.75
CA LEU A 51 19.02 0.46 3.21
C LEU A 51 20.05 0.17 4.29
N HIS A 52 19.83 0.65 5.51
CA HIS A 52 20.69 0.35 6.65
C HIS A 52 20.71 -1.16 6.98
N LEU A 53 19.58 -1.87 6.85
CA LEU A 53 19.53 -3.33 7.00
C LEU A 53 20.31 -4.04 5.89
N VAL A 54 20.23 -3.57 4.65
CA VAL A 54 21.03 -4.12 3.53
C VAL A 54 22.51 -3.92 3.79
N ASP A 55 22.93 -2.72 4.20
CA ASP A 55 24.33 -2.39 4.46
C ASP A 55 24.87 -3.25 5.61
N ASN A 56 24.12 -3.37 6.71
CA ASN A 56 24.47 -4.24 7.83
C ASN A 56 24.55 -5.72 7.42
N ALA A 57 23.58 -6.21 6.66
CA ALA A 57 23.56 -7.60 6.20
C ALA A 57 24.71 -7.88 5.22
N THR A 58 25.11 -6.87 4.43
CA THR A 58 26.27 -6.95 3.53
C THR A 58 27.58 -6.95 4.30
N ALA A 59 27.72 -6.07 5.30
CA ALA A 59 28.89 -6.01 6.18
C ALA A 59 29.10 -7.31 6.97
N LYS A 60 28.01 -7.95 7.41
CA LYS A 60 28.02 -9.27 8.06
C LYS A 60 28.22 -10.43 7.07
N GLY A 61 28.25 -10.17 5.77
CA GLY A 61 28.45 -11.17 4.71
C GLY A 61 27.22 -12.04 4.40
N PHE A 62 26.06 -11.72 4.96
CA PHE A 62 24.80 -12.46 4.76
C PHE A 62 24.24 -12.22 3.36
N VAL A 63 24.38 -10.98 2.90
CA VAL A 63 23.94 -10.52 1.59
C VAL A 63 25.15 -10.26 0.71
N LYS A 64 25.04 -10.62 -0.58
CA LYS A 64 25.99 -10.20 -1.60
C LYS A 64 25.31 -9.26 -2.58
N ILE A 65 25.84 -8.04 -2.70
CA ILE A 65 25.44 -7.12 -3.76
C ILE A 65 26.10 -7.57 -5.07
N ALA A 66 25.31 -7.65 -6.14
CA ALA A 66 25.81 -8.05 -7.46
C ALA A 66 25.54 -6.96 -8.50
N LYS A 67 26.57 -6.62 -9.29
CA LYS A 67 26.41 -5.66 -10.39
C LYS A 67 25.71 -6.30 -11.57
N VAL A 68 24.69 -5.63 -12.10
CA VAL A 68 23.98 -6.03 -13.31
C VAL A 68 24.60 -5.32 -14.52
N ASN A 69 24.98 -6.09 -15.55
CA ASN A 69 25.39 -5.53 -16.83
C ASN A 69 24.15 -5.19 -17.68
N ARG A 70 23.74 -3.92 -17.64
CA ARG A 70 22.52 -3.40 -18.29
C ARG A 70 22.59 -3.42 -19.81
N ASP A 71 23.78 -3.25 -20.36
CA ASP A 71 24.00 -3.14 -21.81
C ASP A 71 23.97 -4.51 -22.50
N LYS A 72 24.13 -5.59 -21.72
CA LYS A 72 24.15 -6.96 -22.24
C LYS A 72 22.81 -7.37 -22.85
N TYR A 73 21.70 -6.88 -22.30
CA TYR A 73 20.35 -7.20 -22.74
C TYR A 73 19.61 -5.89 -23.07
N PRO A 74 19.61 -5.46 -24.33
CA PRO A 74 18.88 -4.27 -24.72
C PRO A 74 17.39 -4.50 -24.48
N TYR A 75 16.79 -3.58 -23.73
CA TYR A 75 15.36 -3.57 -23.50
C TYR A 75 14.69 -2.85 -24.66
N ASN A 76 13.88 -3.56 -25.43
CA ASN A 76 13.07 -2.96 -26.49
C ASN A 76 11.65 -2.73 -25.97
N SER A 77 11.28 -1.46 -25.77
CA SER A 77 9.93 -1.08 -25.33
C SER A 77 8.86 -1.31 -26.39
N ASP A 78 9.26 -1.38 -27.66
CA ASP A 78 8.35 -1.24 -28.80
C ASP A 78 7.92 -2.60 -29.39
N ASN A 79 8.66 -3.67 -29.09
CA ASN A 79 8.32 -5.03 -29.50
C ASN A 79 7.53 -5.77 -28.41
N ASP A 80 6.24 -5.93 -28.66
CA ASP A 80 5.29 -6.87 -28.05
C ASP A 80 4.91 -6.66 -26.58
N ASN A 81 3.61 -6.40 -26.33
CA ASN A 81 2.73 -7.10 -25.38
C ASN A 81 3.22 -7.45 -23.94
N LYS A 82 4.38 -6.96 -23.52
CA LYS A 82 5.07 -7.38 -22.30
C LYS A 82 4.83 -6.31 -21.24
N ARG A 83 3.93 -6.66 -20.32
CA ARG A 83 3.65 -5.93 -19.07
C ARG A 83 4.81 -6.00 -18.06
N ILE A 84 6.05 -6.18 -18.51
CA ILE A 84 7.22 -6.31 -17.63
C ILE A 84 8.00 -5.00 -17.62
N SER A 85 8.40 -4.52 -16.44
CA SER A 85 9.19 -3.29 -16.36
C SER A 85 10.63 -3.52 -16.85
N TYR A 86 11.35 -2.43 -17.16
CA TYR A 86 12.78 -2.48 -17.46
C TYR A 86 13.58 -3.16 -16.34
N VAL A 87 13.25 -2.86 -15.08
CA VAL A 87 13.96 -3.41 -13.91
C VAL A 87 13.69 -4.91 -13.80
N ASP A 88 12.44 -5.34 -13.91
CA ASP A 88 12.04 -6.75 -13.88
C ASP A 88 12.69 -7.54 -15.01
N PHE A 89 12.74 -6.96 -16.22
CA PHE A 89 13.42 -7.55 -17.36
C PHE A 89 14.91 -7.77 -17.07
N GLN A 90 15.62 -6.74 -16.61
CA GLN A 90 17.04 -6.83 -16.26
C GLN A 90 17.28 -7.82 -15.12
N LEU A 91 16.38 -7.86 -14.13
CA LEU A 91 16.44 -8.77 -13.00
C LEU A 91 16.29 -10.24 -13.44
N ALA A 92 15.33 -10.54 -14.31
CA ALA A 92 15.14 -11.88 -14.87
C ALA A 92 16.36 -12.35 -15.68
N HIS A 93 16.89 -11.47 -16.53
CA HIS A 93 18.09 -11.77 -17.33
C HIS A 93 19.35 -11.94 -16.47
N PHE A 94 19.50 -11.10 -15.44
CA PHE A 94 20.55 -11.27 -14.45
C PHE A 94 20.44 -12.63 -13.76
N ALA A 95 19.24 -13.03 -13.32
CA ALA A 95 19.02 -14.32 -12.69
C ALA A 95 19.36 -15.50 -13.62
N LYS A 96 19.01 -15.40 -14.91
CA LYS A 96 19.35 -16.38 -15.94
C LYS A 96 20.86 -16.51 -16.16
N ASP A 97 21.57 -15.40 -16.19
CA ASP A 97 23.03 -15.45 -16.31
C ASP A 97 23.68 -15.98 -15.04
N TYR A 98 23.16 -15.58 -13.88
CA TYR A 98 23.66 -16.03 -12.59
C TYR A 98 23.48 -17.54 -12.40
N SER A 99 22.38 -18.10 -12.90
CA SER A 99 22.10 -19.53 -12.81
C SER A 99 23.05 -20.39 -13.64
N LYS A 100 23.67 -19.85 -14.71
CA LYS A 100 24.68 -20.60 -15.50
C LYS A 100 25.92 -20.95 -14.70
N TYR A 101 26.25 -20.15 -13.68
CA TYR A 101 27.44 -20.36 -12.86
C TYR A 101 27.15 -21.17 -11.58
N LYS A 102 25.86 -21.38 -11.25
CA LYS A 102 25.39 -21.95 -9.98
C LYS A 102 24.05 -22.67 -10.15
N ASP A 103 24.06 -23.98 -9.93
CA ASP A 103 22.92 -24.89 -10.18
C ASP A 103 21.66 -24.62 -9.34
N GLU A 104 21.79 -23.99 -8.18
CA GLU A 104 20.67 -23.72 -7.26
C GLU A 104 20.34 -22.22 -7.15
N THR A 105 20.07 -21.57 -8.27
CA THR A 105 19.70 -20.15 -8.30
C THR A 105 18.19 -19.98 -8.45
N PHE A 106 17.59 -19.17 -7.58
CA PHE A 106 16.16 -18.86 -7.58
C PHE A 106 15.95 -17.36 -7.59
N LEU A 107 15.08 -16.88 -8.46
CA LEU A 107 14.54 -15.53 -8.42
C LEU A 107 13.35 -15.50 -7.46
N VAL A 108 13.43 -14.66 -6.43
CA VAL A 108 12.35 -14.49 -5.46
C VAL A 108 11.52 -13.27 -5.83
N THR A 109 10.26 -13.48 -6.21
CA THR A 109 9.34 -12.38 -6.55
C THR A 109 7.88 -12.78 -6.25
N GLU A 110 7.04 -11.77 -6.03
CA GLU A 110 5.57 -11.88 -5.95
C GLU A 110 4.89 -11.27 -7.19
N ASP A 111 5.65 -10.69 -8.11
CA ASP A 111 5.11 -10.12 -9.33
C ASP A 111 4.80 -11.26 -10.33
N ARG A 112 3.53 -11.36 -10.73
CA ARG A 112 3.05 -12.42 -11.64
C ARG A 112 3.63 -12.28 -13.05
N HIS A 113 3.89 -11.07 -13.53
CA HIS A 113 4.48 -10.81 -14.83
C HIS A 113 5.95 -11.19 -14.84
N LEU A 114 6.70 -10.80 -13.81
CA LEU A 114 8.10 -11.22 -13.64
C LEU A 114 8.19 -12.74 -13.46
N LEU A 115 7.34 -13.34 -12.63
CA LEU A 115 7.33 -14.78 -12.41
C LEU A 115 7.07 -15.54 -13.71
N LYS A 116 6.06 -15.14 -14.49
CA LYS A 116 5.77 -15.76 -15.78
C LYS A 116 6.96 -15.63 -16.73
N TYR A 117 7.48 -14.41 -16.89
CA TYR A 117 8.60 -14.14 -17.78
C TYR A 117 9.87 -14.89 -17.40
N ALA A 118 10.20 -14.93 -16.11
CA ALA A 118 11.36 -15.65 -15.59
C ALA A 118 11.26 -17.16 -15.89
N ASN A 119 10.09 -17.76 -15.67
CA ASN A 119 9.85 -19.16 -16.02
C ASN A 119 9.95 -19.41 -17.53
N ASP A 120 9.40 -18.51 -18.36
CA ASP A 120 9.46 -18.61 -19.82
C ASP A 120 10.91 -18.62 -20.34
N ILE A 121 11.82 -17.91 -19.67
CA ILE A 121 13.25 -17.88 -20.03
C ILE A 121 14.11 -18.96 -19.32
N GLY A 122 13.48 -19.85 -18.54
CA GLY A 122 14.11 -20.98 -17.86
C GLY A 122 14.72 -20.67 -16.49
N VAL A 123 14.33 -19.57 -15.84
CA VAL A 123 14.77 -19.21 -14.50
C VAL A 123 13.83 -19.81 -13.46
N ARG A 124 14.39 -20.51 -12.46
CA ARG A 124 13.61 -21.02 -11.33
C ARG A 124 13.15 -19.87 -10.45
N THR A 125 11.88 -19.86 -10.07
CA THR A 125 11.29 -18.81 -9.24
C THR A 125 10.83 -19.34 -7.88
N LEU A 126 10.87 -18.51 -6.84
CA LEU A 126 10.24 -18.74 -5.54
C LEU A 126 9.36 -17.54 -5.19
N ASN A 127 8.23 -17.79 -4.53
CA ASN A 127 7.42 -16.73 -3.94
C ASN A 127 7.85 -16.47 -2.49
N LEU A 128 7.34 -15.40 -1.87
CA LEU A 128 7.69 -15.02 -0.51
C LEU A 128 7.31 -16.10 0.50
N PHE A 129 6.14 -16.73 0.33
CA PHE A 129 5.67 -17.78 1.22
C PHE A 129 6.57 -19.02 1.20
N ALA A 130 6.96 -19.50 0.02
CA ALA A 130 7.88 -20.61 -0.15
C ALA A 130 9.27 -20.26 0.40
N LEU A 131 9.73 -19.03 0.16
CA LEU A 131 10.97 -18.54 0.76
C LEU A 131 10.89 -18.56 2.29
N GLN A 132 9.80 -18.05 2.89
CA GLN A 132 9.63 -18.04 4.33
C GLN A 132 9.61 -19.45 4.90
N ASN A 133 8.91 -20.39 4.28
CA ASN A 133 8.91 -21.79 4.69
C ASN A 133 10.31 -22.42 4.63
N ASP A 134 11.07 -22.16 3.57
CA ASP A 134 12.47 -22.57 3.47
C ASP A 134 13.29 -21.93 4.61
N LEU A 135 13.06 -20.64 4.90
CA LEU A 135 13.77 -19.86 5.92
C LEU A 135 13.41 -20.19 7.37
N LEU A 136 12.22 -20.77 7.62
CA LEU A 136 11.77 -21.15 8.97
C LEU A 136 12.62 -22.27 9.57
N SER A 137 13.25 -23.09 8.74
CA SER A 137 14.12 -24.19 9.17
C SER A 137 15.50 -23.73 9.67
N PHE A 138 15.86 -22.45 9.56
CA PHE A 138 17.21 -21.96 9.82
C PHE A 138 17.29 -21.01 11.02
N LYS A 139 18.42 -21.07 11.75
CA LYS A 139 18.72 -20.19 12.90
C LYS A 139 18.74 -18.72 12.48
N THR A 140 17.91 -17.89 13.12
CA THR A 140 18.00 -16.44 13.05
C THR A 140 19.23 -15.96 13.82
N VAL A 141 20.12 -15.18 13.20
CA VAL A 141 21.41 -14.80 13.81
C VAL A 141 21.28 -13.63 14.78
N ASN A 142 20.15 -12.93 14.82
CA ASN A 142 19.84 -12.00 15.91
C ASN A 142 18.32 -11.78 16.05
N ILE A 143 17.76 -12.12 17.21
CA ILE A 143 16.33 -11.95 17.52
C ILE A 143 15.98 -10.45 17.58
N ASP A 144 16.88 -9.62 18.10
CA ASP A 144 16.68 -8.17 18.27
C ASP A 144 16.55 -7.39 16.95
N GLU A 145 17.22 -7.84 15.87
CA GLU A 145 17.09 -7.22 14.53
C GLU A 145 15.86 -7.73 13.77
N VAL A 146 15.40 -8.97 14.03
CA VAL A 146 14.12 -9.48 13.54
C VAL A 146 12.96 -8.72 14.18
N GLU A 147 13.10 -8.30 15.43
CA GLU A 147 12.13 -7.46 16.13
C GLU A 147 11.98 -6.10 15.41
N LYS A 148 13.10 -5.46 15.03
CA LYS A 148 13.08 -4.24 14.20
C LYS A 148 12.43 -4.46 12.84
N GLY A 149 12.67 -5.60 12.16
CA GLY A 149 11.98 -5.94 10.91
C GLY A 149 10.46 -6.12 11.07
N LYS A 150 10.02 -6.77 12.16
CA LYS A 150 8.60 -6.89 12.51
C LYS A 150 7.97 -5.54 12.84
N THR A 151 8.72 -4.63 13.48
CA THR A 151 8.20 -3.27 13.78
C THR A 151 7.83 -2.50 12.51
N ILE A 152 8.46 -2.74 11.35
CA ILE A 152 8.11 -2.01 10.11
C ILE A 152 6.71 -2.41 9.61
N SER A 153 6.44 -3.71 9.49
CA SER A 153 5.09 -4.18 9.08
C SER A 153 4.03 -3.87 10.14
N GLN A 154 4.39 -3.98 11.43
CA GLN A 154 3.50 -3.63 12.53
C GLN A 154 3.24 -2.12 12.59
N PHE A 155 4.20 -1.27 12.23
CA PHE A 155 4.01 0.18 12.17
C PHE A 155 3.07 0.56 11.04
N GLN A 156 3.21 -0.06 9.87
CA GLN A 156 2.27 0.12 8.75
C GLN A 156 0.86 -0.35 9.11
N PHE A 157 0.73 -1.53 9.73
CA PHE A 157 -0.56 -2.04 10.18
C PHE A 157 -1.16 -1.19 11.29
N ARG A 158 -0.35 -0.73 12.25
CA ARG A 158 -0.80 0.17 13.34
C ARG A 158 -1.25 1.52 12.77
N HIS A 159 -0.54 2.07 11.78
CA HIS A 159 -0.95 3.30 11.12
C HIS A 159 -2.28 3.13 10.37
N LEU A 160 -2.46 2.01 9.66
CA LEU A 160 -3.73 1.65 9.02
C LEU A 160 -4.85 1.47 10.04
N ALA A 161 -4.60 0.74 11.13
CA ALA A 161 -5.57 0.47 12.19
C ALA A 161 -5.98 1.75 12.92
N ILE A 162 -5.02 2.62 13.27
CA ILE A 162 -5.30 3.93 13.86
C ILE A 162 -6.12 4.77 12.88
N SER A 163 -5.72 4.84 11.61
CA SER A 163 -6.47 5.60 10.59
C SER A 163 -7.90 5.09 10.47
N PHE A 164 -8.09 3.77 10.41
CA PHE A 164 -9.41 3.15 10.36
C PHE A 164 -10.24 3.46 11.61
N ALA A 165 -9.67 3.28 12.80
CA ALA A 165 -10.33 3.58 14.08
C ALA A 165 -10.74 5.06 14.16
N THR A 166 -9.87 5.98 13.74
CA THR A 166 -10.18 7.41 13.64
C THR A 166 -11.38 7.65 12.72
N GLY A 167 -11.45 6.97 11.57
CA GLY A 167 -12.60 7.07 10.66
C GLY A 167 -13.92 6.61 11.28
N VAL A 168 -13.90 5.50 12.02
CA VAL A 168 -15.08 4.98 12.75
C VAL A 168 -15.53 5.97 13.83
N ILE A 169 -14.59 6.50 14.62
CA ILE A 169 -14.87 7.49 15.67
C ILE A 169 -15.44 8.77 15.06
N LEU A 170 -14.85 9.29 13.98
CA LEU A 170 -15.33 10.48 13.28
C LEU A 170 -16.79 10.31 12.82
N THR A 171 -17.09 9.12 12.28
CA THR A 171 -18.43 8.79 11.79
C THR A 171 -19.43 8.73 12.93
N ALA A 172 -19.08 8.08 14.05
CA ALA A 172 -19.92 8.01 15.24
C ALA A 172 -20.18 9.41 15.85
N VAL A 173 -19.16 10.25 15.94
CA VAL A 173 -19.29 11.64 16.42
C VAL A 173 -20.18 12.45 15.49
N SER A 174 -19.99 12.35 14.18
CA SER A 174 -20.81 13.05 13.18
C SER A 174 -22.29 12.65 13.29
N PHE A 175 -22.55 11.35 13.50
CA PHE A 175 -23.89 10.84 13.71
C PHE A 175 -24.54 11.38 15.01
N LEU A 176 -23.79 11.44 16.11
CA LEU A 176 -24.29 12.01 17.36
C LEU A 176 -24.59 13.51 17.24
N ILE A 177 -23.75 14.27 16.53
CA ILE A 177 -23.99 15.69 16.25
C ILE A 177 -25.28 15.85 15.44
N TYR A 178 -25.43 15.07 14.37
CA TYR A 178 -26.62 15.11 13.53
C TYR A 178 -27.90 14.82 14.31
N LYS A 179 -27.91 13.77 15.14
CA LYS A 179 -29.06 13.40 15.97
C LYS A 179 -29.49 14.50 16.95
N ASN A 180 -28.55 15.34 17.39
CA ASN A 180 -28.80 16.39 18.40
C ASN A 180 -28.76 17.81 17.80
N ILE A 181 -28.81 17.95 16.48
CA ILE A 181 -28.58 19.24 15.80
C ILE A 181 -29.59 20.31 16.25
N ASP A 182 -30.86 19.95 16.45
CA ASP A 182 -31.91 20.89 16.87
C ASP A 182 -31.69 21.42 18.30
N THR A 183 -31.15 20.58 19.18
CA THR A 183 -30.83 20.98 20.57
C THR A 183 -29.61 21.90 20.61
N ILE A 184 -28.63 21.64 19.72
CA ILE A 184 -27.42 22.46 19.60
C ILE A 184 -27.77 23.84 19.01
N LEU A 185 -28.56 23.86 17.94
CA LEU A 185 -28.93 25.10 17.24
C LEU A 185 -29.88 25.98 18.08
N SER A 186 -30.79 25.39 18.85
CA SER A 186 -31.72 26.15 19.69
C SER A 186 -31.07 26.82 20.91
N LYS A 187 -29.93 26.31 21.39
CA LYS A 187 -29.22 26.84 22.56
C LYS A 187 -28.04 27.74 22.22
N SER A 188 -27.62 27.79 20.96
CA SER A 188 -26.46 28.57 20.53
C SER A 188 -26.90 29.83 19.79
N PRO A 189 -26.40 31.03 20.14
CA PRO A 189 -26.57 32.19 19.30
C PRO A 189 -25.95 31.94 17.91
N ILE A 190 -26.52 32.56 16.86
CA ILE A 190 -26.11 32.37 15.46
C ILE A 190 -24.59 32.46 15.27
N TRP A 191 -23.95 33.43 15.92
CA TRP A 191 -22.50 33.62 15.89
C TRP A 191 -21.71 32.46 16.52
N GLY A 192 -22.24 31.84 17.58
CA GLY A 192 -21.65 30.65 18.19
C GLY A 192 -21.66 29.48 17.22
N SER A 193 -22.78 29.25 16.52
CA SER A 193 -22.91 28.19 15.52
C SER A 193 -21.96 28.38 14.35
N THR A 194 -21.80 29.61 13.86
CA THR A 194 -20.84 29.95 12.80
C THR A 194 -19.40 29.68 13.22
N LEU A 195 -19.01 30.11 14.43
CA LEU A 195 -17.65 29.89 14.94
C LEU A 195 -17.37 28.39 15.15
N SER A 196 -18.36 27.63 15.64
CA SER A 196 -18.26 26.18 15.77
C SER A 196 -18.10 25.49 14.43
N LEU A 197 -18.82 25.91 13.38
CA LEU A 197 -18.65 25.37 12.03
C LEU A 197 -17.24 25.59 11.49
N LEU A 198 -16.66 26.78 11.70
CA LEU A 198 -15.28 27.05 11.33
C LEU A 198 -14.30 26.16 12.09
N ALA A 199 -14.48 26.01 13.41
CA ALA A 199 -13.63 25.13 14.22
C ALA A 199 -13.71 23.67 13.76
N VAL A 200 -14.92 23.18 13.43
CA VAL A 200 -15.14 21.85 12.87
C VAL A 200 -14.46 21.70 11.51
N ALA A 201 -14.54 22.71 10.63
CA ALA A 201 -13.87 22.69 9.33
C ALA A 201 -12.34 22.60 9.48
N PHE A 202 -11.75 23.39 10.39
CA PHE A 202 -10.33 23.30 10.73
C PHE A 202 -9.96 21.93 11.30
N GLY A 203 -10.80 21.38 12.19
CA GLY A 203 -10.62 20.04 12.75
C GLY A 203 -10.60 18.96 11.65
N PHE A 204 -11.57 18.99 10.73
CA PHE A 204 -11.60 18.07 9.60
C PHE A 204 -10.40 18.23 8.68
N TYR A 205 -9.95 19.46 8.43
CA TYR A 205 -8.74 19.70 7.65
C TYR A 205 -7.49 19.11 8.31
N TRP A 206 -7.36 19.28 9.63
CA TRP A 206 -6.27 18.70 10.40
C TRP A 206 -6.32 17.16 10.38
N VAL A 207 -7.49 16.55 10.57
CA VAL A 207 -7.68 15.09 10.48
C VAL A 207 -7.35 14.60 9.07
N ARG A 208 -7.81 15.28 8.02
CA ARG A 208 -7.49 14.96 6.62
C ARG A 208 -5.98 14.95 6.36
N SER A 209 -5.26 15.89 6.97
CA SER A 209 -3.81 16.05 6.77
C SER A 209 -3.00 14.96 7.46
N ASN A 210 -3.44 14.48 8.63
CA ASN A 210 -2.70 13.50 9.43
C ASN A 210 -3.19 12.05 9.25
N TYR A 211 -4.46 11.85 8.96
CA TYR A 211 -5.13 10.54 8.90
C TYR A 211 -5.93 10.36 7.61
N ARG A 212 -5.28 10.58 6.48
CA ARG A 212 -5.93 10.68 5.16
C ARG A 212 -6.78 9.45 4.78
N ILE A 213 -6.31 8.24 5.12
CA ILE A 213 -7.06 6.99 4.89
C ILE A 213 -8.36 6.98 5.70
N GLY A 214 -8.27 7.28 6.99
CA GLY A 214 -9.42 7.32 7.90
C GLY A 214 -10.45 8.36 7.48
N TYR A 215 -9.96 9.54 7.10
CA TYR A 215 -10.78 10.61 6.56
C TYR A 215 -11.50 10.19 5.26
N GLY A 216 -10.79 9.53 4.34
CA GLY A 216 -11.37 9.02 3.10
C GLY A 216 -12.48 7.98 3.32
N ILE A 217 -12.30 7.06 4.28
CA ILE A 217 -13.33 6.08 4.67
C ILE A 217 -14.54 6.79 5.30
N ALA A 218 -14.30 7.79 6.16
CA ALA A 218 -15.37 8.56 6.80
C ALA A 218 -16.18 9.34 5.76
N GLU A 219 -15.53 10.03 4.82
CA GLU A 219 -16.20 10.71 3.70
C GLU A 219 -17.01 9.72 2.87
N PHE A 220 -16.42 8.59 2.47
CA PHE A 220 -17.13 7.57 1.70
C PHE A 220 -18.37 7.05 2.44
N SER A 221 -18.24 6.73 3.73
CA SER A 221 -19.33 6.22 4.55
C SER A 221 -20.43 7.27 4.75
N PHE A 222 -20.06 8.54 4.97
CA PHE A 222 -21.00 9.64 5.09
C PHE A 222 -21.76 9.90 3.79
N GLY A 223 -21.06 9.88 2.66
CA GLY A 223 -21.66 10.01 1.33
C GLY A 223 -22.61 8.86 1.01
N LEU A 224 -22.23 7.62 1.36
CA LEU A 224 -23.08 6.45 1.23
C LEU A 224 -24.34 6.55 2.10
N TYR A 225 -24.20 7.00 3.35
CA TYR A 225 -25.33 7.23 4.25
C TYR A 225 -26.28 8.31 3.70
N SER A 226 -25.75 9.44 3.22
CA SER A 226 -26.54 10.53 2.62
C SER A 226 -27.31 10.05 1.39
N ALA A 227 -26.65 9.30 0.49
CA ALA A 227 -27.29 8.74 -0.70
C ALA A 227 -28.35 7.68 -0.34
N PHE A 228 -28.05 6.79 0.61
CA PHE A 228 -29.01 5.79 1.08
C PHE A 228 -30.25 6.43 1.71
N TRP A 229 -30.07 7.48 2.52
CA TRP A 229 -31.17 8.20 3.15
C TRP A 229 -32.04 8.93 2.11
N ALA A 230 -31.40 9.55 1.10
CA ALA A 230 -32.12 10.16 -0.02
C ALA A 230 -32.94 9.14 -0.83
N LEU A 231 -32.46 7.89 -0.91
CA LEU A 231 -33.10 6.78 -1.63
C LEU A 231 -34.02 5.92 -0.74
N SER A 232 -34.18 6.24 0.55
CA SER A 232 -34.68 5.32 1.58
C SER A 232 -35.89 4.49 1.10
N PRO A 233 -35.70 3.18 0.81
CA PRO A 233 -36.74 2.30 0.30
C PRO A 233 -37.77 1.90 1.37
N TYR A 234 -37.58 2.36 2.61
CA TYR A 234 -38.50 2.13 3.74
C TYR A 234 -39.62 3.19 3.81
N SER A 235 -39.64 4.15 2.87
CA SER A 235 -40.83 4.94 2.62
C SER A 235 -41.81 4.10 1.80
N PRO A 236 -43.04 3.84 2.29
CA PRO A 236 -44.02 3.02 1.57
C PRO A 236 -44.37 3.55 0.16
N ASP A 237 -44.05 4.80 -0.14
CA ASP A 237 -44.24 5.48 -1.43
C ASP A 237 -42.91 5.79 -2.15
N PHE A 238 -41.95 4.87 -2.18
CA PHE A 238 -40.73 5.08 -2.98
C PHE A 238 -41.06 5.10 -4.48
N ASP A 239 -41.22 6.31 -5.02
CA ASP A 239 -41.37 6.56 -6.45
C ASP A 239 -40.19 7.40 -6.95
N LEU A 240 -39.46 6.89 -7.94
CA LEU A 240 -38.37 7.59 -8.61
C LEU A 240 -38.80 8.94 -9.19
N SER A 241 -40.09 9.09 -9.51
CA SER A 241 -40.65 10.36 -10.01
C SER A 241 -40.54 11.49 -8.98
N THR A 242 -40.73 11.19 -7.68
CA THR A 242 -40.62 12.17 -6.58
C THR A 242 -39.20 12.68 -6.38
N LEU A 243 -38.20 11.90 -6.83
CA LEU A 243 -36.79 12.27 -6.81
C LEU A 243 -36.45 13.40 -7.79
N THR A 244 -37.33 13.70 -8.76
CA THR A 244 -37.15 14.82 -9.69
C THR A 244 -37.70 16.14 -9.16
N THR A 245 -38.58 16.10 -8.16
CA THR A 245 -39.28 17.28 -7.61
C THR A 245 -38.81 17.67 -6.20
N ASP A 246 -38.22 16.74 -5.44
CA ASP A 246 -37.74 16.96 -4.08
C ASP A 246 -36.27 17.42 -4.07
N LEU A 247 -36.06 18.74 -4.18
CA LEU A 247 -34.74 19.38 -4.19
C LEU A 247 -33.83 18.92 -3.03
N PRO A 248 -34.29 18.85 -1.76
CA PRO A 248 -33.51 18.27 -0.66
C PRO A 248 -32.95 16.87 -0.95
N LYS A 249 -33.78 15.93 -1.45
CA LYS A 249 -33.33 14.56 -1.78
C LYS A 249 -32.32 14.58 -2.92
N ILE A 250 -32.51 15.41 -3.94
CA ILE A 250 -31.56 15.58 -5.05
C ILE A 250 -30.21 16.05 -4.51
N PHE A 251 -30.18 17.08 -3.65
CA PHE A 251 -28.95 17.58 -3.07
C PHE A 251 -28.27 16.56 -2.16
N SER A 252 -29.02 15.80 -1.36
CA SER A 252 -28.47 14.72 -0.54
C SER A 252 -27.88 13.59 -1.37
N LEU A 253 -28.51 13.23 -2.49
CA LEU A 253 -28.00 12.20 -3.41
C LEU A 253 -26.75 12.67 -4.14
N VAL A 254 -26.81 13.83 -4.82
CA VAL A 254 -25.69 14.39 -5.58
C VAL A 254 -24.52 14.73 -4.66
N GLY A 255 -24.82 15.37 -3.52
CA GLY A 255 -23.83 15.67 -2.48
C GLY A 255 -23.22 14.39 -1.90
N GLY A 256 -24.04 13.37 -1.64
CA GLY A 256 -23.58 12.06 -1.18
C GLY A 256 -22.61 11.40 -2.15
N ILE A 257 -22.95 11.37 -3.44
CA ILE A 257 -22.09 10.84 -4.51
C ILE A 257 -20.78 11.64 -4.61
N TYR A 258 -20.85 12.96 -4.60
CA TYR A 258 -19.66 13.82 -4.64
C TYR A 258 -18.72 13.55 -3.45
N VAL A 259 -19.27 13.44 -2.24
CA VAL A 259 -18.49 13.13 -1.03
C VAL A 259 -17.90 11.71 -1.11
N MET A 260 -18.63 10.72 -1.66
CA MET A 260 -18.08 9.38 -1.91
C MET A 260 -16.86 9.43 -2.83
N VAL A 261 -16.93 10.17 -3.94
CA VAL A 261 -15.81 10.31 -4.88
C VAL A 261 -14.61 10.96 -4.20
N ARG A 262 -14.81 12.03 -3.42
CA ARG A 262 -13.71 12.65 -2.65
C ARG A 262 -13.12 11.69 -1.62
N GLY A 263 -13.97 10.90 -0.95
CA GLY A 263 -13.54 9.87 -0.01
C GLY A 263 -12.63 8.83 -0.65
N LEU A 264 -12.99 8.35 -1.85
CA LEU A 264 -12.15 7.44 -2.64
C LEU A 264 -10.83 8.09 -3.06
N THR A 265 -10.83 9.38 -3.45
CA THR A 265 -9.60 10.11 -3.76
C THR A 265 -8.67 10.20 -2.55
N ASN A 266 -9.20 10.59 -1.39
CA ASN A 266 -8.42 10.68 -0.16
C ASN A 266 -7.93 9.32 0.31
N PHE A 267 -8.76 8.28 0.21
CA PHE A 267 -8.36 6.91 0.51
C PHE A 267 -7.20 6.48 -0.39
N GLY A 268 -7.36 6.64 -1.71
CA GLY A 268 -6.31 6.38 -2.70
C GLY A 268 -5.04 7.13 -2.32
N ASP A 269 -5.08 8.44 -2.19
CA ASP A 269 -3.91 9.24 -1.84
C ASP A 269 -3.27 8.84 -0.50
N GLY A 270 -4.06 8.34 0.45
CA GLY A 270 -3.59 7.85 1.74
C GLY A 270 -2.89 6.49 1.68
N ILE A 271 -3.23 5.64 0.71
CA ILE A 271 -2.60 4.32 0.53
C ILE A 271 -1.36 4.34 -0.39
N LYS A 272 -0.95 5.51 -0.93
CA LYS A 272 0.29 5.66 -1.72
C LYS A 272 1.48 5.09 -0.96
N GLY A 273 2.22 4.20 -1.61
CA GLY A 273 3.38 3.50 -1.07
C GLY A 273 3.07 2.30 -0.17
N THR A 274 1.79 1.99 0.10
CA THR A 274 1.40 0.79 0.85
C THR A 274 1.19 -0.41 -0.08
N SER A 275 1.17 -1.62 0.48
CA SER A 275 0.84 -2.84 -0.28
C SER A 275 -0.57 -2.82 -0.91
N ILE A 276 -1.48 -2.00 -0.37
CA ILE A 276 -2.86 -1.83 -0.86
C ILE A 276 -2.88 -1.05 -2.17
N GLU A 277 -1.90 -0.17 -2.43
CA GLU A 277 -1.80 0.62 -3.65
C GLU A 277 -1.79 -0.26 -4.91
N ILE A 278 -1.11 -1.42 -4.84
CA ILE A 278 -1.02 -2.36 -5.96
C ILE A 278 -2.41 -2.86 -6.38
N TYR A 279 -3.30 -3.10 -5.41
CA TYR A 279 -4.67 -3.49 -5.69
C TYR A 279 -5.50 -2.30 -6.18
N TRP A 280 -5.30 -1.13 -5.58
CA TRP A 280 -5.99 0.08 -5.98
C TRP A 280 -5.72 0.47 -7.43
N ARG A 281 -4.44 0.41 -7.87
CA ARG A 281 -4.03 0.67 -9.26
C ARG A 281 -4.62 -0.31 -10.28
N LYS A 282 -5.02 -1.52 -9.87
CA LYS A 282 -5.72 -2.46 -10.77
C LYS A 282 -7.13 -2.00 -11.09
N VAL A 283 -7.81 -1.37 -10.13
CA VAL A 283 -9.17 -0.83 -10.29
C VAL A 283 -9.13 0.58 -10.88
N PHE A 284 -8.13 1.38 -10.50
CA PHE A 284 -7.93 2.76 -10.93
C PHE A 284 -6.52 2.96 -11.52
N PRO A 285 -6.29 2.64 -12.81
CA PRO A 285 -4.94 2.62 -13.41
C PRO A 285 -4.26 3.99 -13.49
N ASN A 286 -5.04 5.07 -13.56
CA ASN A 286 -4.56 6.45 -13.82
C ASN A 286 -4.60 7.37 -12.58
N TYR A 287 -4.61 6.80 -11.37
CA TYR A 287 -4.66 7.56 -10.11
C TYR A 287 -3.26 7.96 -9.58
#